data_AF-A0A4Z1CMH4-F1
#
_entry.id   AF-A0A4Z1CMH4-F1
#
_cell.length_a   1.000
_cell.length_b   1.000
_cell.length_c   1.000
_cell.angle_alpha   90.00
_cell.angle_beta   90.00
_cell.angle_gamma   90.00
#
_symmetry.space_group_name_H-M   'P 1'
#
loop_
_entity.id
_entity.type
_entity.pdbx_description
1 polymer ?
#
loop_
_entity_poly.entity_id
_entity_poly.type
_entity_poly.pdbx_seq_one_letter_code
_entity_poly.pdbx_strand_id
1 'polypeptide(L)'
;MTSTRDLMTIGDFARAAGLTPKALRLYDELGLLRPVEVDEHSGYRRYAPAQLERARLVATLRLVGMPLARIEQVLDGSRADMAQAVSAYWVQVEADTATRRDIVATLVHHLRNEEPDMTLSTHTLHATFGTSHLRGGRDRQQDAYVATPELVAVADGFGDRDDLAAMALAAFGTGGLDGAVAEVAADITAGLPDAPTSGTTLTAVVLEGGTARITHVGDARVWLVRDGALRQLTHDHTVVAALIDAGQLTVDEARSHEHRNLLNRALAPGVVADEAAVDLRPGDRLALTTDGVHSYVDDLAPLLLADGEPQDVADSVAAAVVAAGEPDNHTVVVVDLS
;
A
#
# COMPACT_ATOMS: atom_id res chain seq x y z
N MET A 1 -9.94 -26.68 33.60
CA MET A 1 -10.60 -25.67 34.44
C MET A 1 -9.72 -24.43 34.44
N THR A 2 -9.97 -23.49 33.54
CA THR A 2 -9.22 -22.24 33.46
C THR A 2 -9.69 -21.35 34.61
N SER A 3 -8.77 -20.98 35.50
CA SER A 3 -9.08 -20.18 36.69
C SER A 3 -9.45 -18.75 36.26
N THR A 4 -10.49 -18.16 36.85
CA THR A 4 -11.05 -16.83 36.52
C THR A 4 -10.04 -15.66 36.66
N ARG A 5 -8.82 -15.93 37.16
CA ARG A 5 -7.75 -14.92 37.34
C ARG A 5 -6.91 -14.61 36.08
N ASP A 6 -7.04 -15.39 35.00
CA ASP A 6 -6.24 -15.19 33.77
C ASP A 6 -7.06 -14.65 32.58
N LEU A 7 -8.28 -14.16 32.82
CA LEU A 7 -9.11 -13.60 31.74
C LEU A 7 -8.64 -12.20 31.37
N MET A 8 -8.48 -11.97 30.07
CA MET A 8 -8.08 -10.70 29.50
C MET A 8 -9.30 -9.80 29.29
N THR A 9 -9.13 -8.50 29.53
CA THR A 9 -10.13 -7.51 29.13
C THR A 9 -10.27 -7.49 27.61
N ILE A 10 -11.42 -7.03 27.09
CA ILE A 10 -11.60 -6.85 25.65
C ILE A 10 -10.51 -5.98 25.02
N GLY A 11 -10.01 -4.96 25.74
CA GLY A 11 -8.93 -4.10 25.26
C GLY A 11 -7.58 -4.81 25.18
N ASP A 12 -7.22 -5.56 26.23
CA ASP A 12 -5.94 -6.29 26.26
C ASP A 12 -5.93 -7.46 25.28
N PHE A 13 -7.06 -8.16 25.15
CA PHE A 13 -7.22 -9.23 24.17
C PHE A 13 -7.17 -8.70 22.74
N ALA A 14 -7.84 -7.57 22.46
CA ALA A 14 -7.79 -6.89 21.17
C ALA A 14 -6.35 -6.56 20.79
N ARG A 15 -5.61 -5.91 21.69
CA ARG A 15 -4.18 -5.57 21.48
C ARG A 15 -3.32 -6.81 21.23
N ALA A 16 -3.50 -7.88 22.01
CA ALA A 16 -2.73 -9.11 21.87
C ALA A 16 -3.06 -9.93 20.60
N ALA A 17 -4.27 -9.74 20.06
CA ALA A 17 -4.73 -10.37 18.83
C ALA A 17 -4.53 -9.51 17.57
N GLY A 18 -4.04 -8.26 17.70
CA GLY A 18 -3.95 -7.32 16.58
C GLY A 18 -5.32 -6.85 16.06
N LEU A 19 -6.34 -6.83 16.93
CA LEU A 19 -7.72 -6.49 16.60
C LEU A 19 -8.17 -5.24 17.37
N THR A 20 -9.34 -4.71 17.01
CA THR A 20 -10.01 -3.69 17.82
C THR A 20 -11.08 -4.28 18.72
N PRO A 21 -11.42 -3.61 19.84
CA PRO A 21 -12.58 -3.99 20.66
C PRO A 21 -13.90 -3.98 19.88
N LYS A 22 -13.99 -3.19 18.80
CA LYS A 22 -15.17 -3.18 17.91
C LYS A 22 -15.26 -4.46 17.09
N ALA A 23 -14.14 -4.91 16.49
CA ALA A 23 -14.08 -6.18 15.78
C ALA A 23 -14.45 -7.37 16.68
N LEU A 24 -13.98 -7.38 17.94
CA LEU A 24 -14.32 -8.45 18.89
C LEU A 24 -15.82 -8.49 19.25
N ARG A 25 -16.49 -7.33 19.32
CA ARG A 25 -17.95 -7.28 19.52
C ARG A 25 -18.69 -7.84 18.31
N LEU A 26 -18.25 -7.48 17.10
CA LEU A 26 -18.82 -8.03 15.87
C LEU A 26 -18.62 -9.55 15.78
N TYR A 27 -17.45 -10.07 16.17
CA TYR A 27 -17.19 -11.51 16.15
C TYR A 27 -18.01 -12.28 17.18
N ASP A 28 -18.31 -11.66 18.32
CA ASP A 28 -19.24 -12.22 19.32
C ASP A 28 -20.66 -12.29 18.75
N GLU A 29 -21.16 -11.19 18.17
CA GLU A 29 -22.49 -11.10 17.54
C GLU A 29 -22.68 -12.13 16.42
N LEU A 30 -21.64 -12.36 15.62
CA LEU A 30 -21.63 -13.33 14.52
C LEU A 30 -21.23 -14.74 14.95
N GLY A 31 -21.03 -14.99 16.24
CA GLY A 31 -20.64 -16.31 16.76
C GLY A 31 -19.22 -16.79 16.40
N LEU A 32 -18.46 -16.00 15.64
CA LEU A 32 -17.09 -16.31 15.22
C LEU A 32 -16.13 -16.43 16.41
N LEU A 33 -16.30 -15.58 17.44
CA LEU A 33 -15.49 -15.60 18.65
C LEU A 33 -16.28 -15.08 19.86
N ARG A 34 -16.92 -16.00 20.59
CA ARG A 34 -17.67 -15.66 21.80
C ARG A 34 -16.74 -15.41 22.99
N PRO A 35 -16.97 -14.36 23.81
CA PRO A 35 -16.24 -14.16 25.05
C PRO A 35 -16.51 -15.31 26.03
N VAL A 36 -15.56 -15.57 26.92
CA VAL A 36 -15.73 -16.58 27.98
C VAL A 36 -16.72 -16.08 29.03
N GLU A 37 -16.69 -14.78 29.29
CA GLU A 37 -17.54 -14.14 30.29
C GLU A 37 -18.02 -12.78 29.76
N VAL A 38 -19.30 -12.51 29.95
CA VAL A 38 -19.90 -11.19 29.75
C VAL A 38 -20.48 -10.79 31.10
N ASP A 39 -19.97 -9.69 31.66
CA ASP A 39 -20.48 -9.14 32.92
C ASP A 39 -21.95 -8.74 32.75
N GLU A 40 -22.83 -9.33 33.57
CA GLU A 40 -24.29 -9.20 33.41
C GLU A 40 -24.80 -7.76 33.65
N HIS A 41 -24.05 -6.92 34.37
CA HIS A 41 -24.47 -5.57 34.74
C HIS A 41 -23.89 -4.49 33.83
N SER A 42 -22.65 -4.66 33.38
CA SER A 42 -21.91 -3.69 32.56
C SER A 42 -21.79 -4.10 31.09
N GLY A 43 -22.10 -5.35 30.74
CA GLY A 43 -21.90 -5.92 29.41
C GLY A 43 -20.42 -6.07 29.03
N TYR A 44 -19.51 -5.99 30.00
CA TYR A 44 -18.07 -6.03 29.77
C TYR A 44 -17.62 -7.44 29.41
N ARG A 45 -16.90 -7.57 28.29
CA ARG A 45 -16.48 -8.86 27.74
C ARG A 45 -15.08 -9.21 28.21
N ARG A 46 -14.90 -10.48 28.56
CA ARG A 46 -13.61 -11.06 28.95
C ARG A 46 -13.32 -12.31 28.13
N TYR A 47 -12.06 -12.43 27.71
CA TYR A 47 -11.59 -13.48 26.82
C TYR A 47 -10.46 -14.26 27.48
N ALA A 48 -10.34 -15.55 27.17
CA ALA A 48 -9.21 -16.34 27.64
C ALA A 48 -8.01 -16.22 26.68
N PRO A 49 -6.77 -16.24 27.17
CA PRO A 49 -5.57 -16.25 26.31
C PRO A 49 -5.57 -17.37 25.25
N ALA A 50 -6.18 -18.52 25.56
CA ALA A 50 -6.31 -19.64 24.62
C ALA A 50 -7.16 -19.31 23.38
N GLN A 51 -7.98 -18.26 23.42
CA GLN A 51 -8.79 -17.82 22.28
C GLN A 51 -7.99 -16.99 21.25
N LEU A 52 -6.73 -16.62 21.56
CA LEU A 52 -5.90 -15.80 20.69
C LEU A 52 -5.63 -16.48 19.33
N GLU A 53 -5.39 -17.80 19.32
CA GLU A 53 -5.15 -18.54 18.07
C GLU A 53 -6.37 -18.44 17.14
N ARG A 54 -7.58 -18.62 17.69
CA ARG A 54 -8.83 -18.48 16.93
C ARG A 54 -9.05 -17.04 16.47
N ALA A 55 -8.80 -16.05 17.33
CA ALA A 55 -8.95 -14.63 16.98
C ALA A 55 -8.02 -14.23 15.82
N ARG A 56 -6.76 -14.67 15.87
CA ARG A 56 -5.78 -14.46 14.79
C ARG A 56 -6.19 -15.19 13.52
N LEU A 57 -6.67 -16.43 13.60
CA LEU A 57 -7.17 -17.15 12.43
C LEU A 57 -8.33 -16.41 11.76
N VAL A 58 -9.31 -15.91 12.52
CA VAL A 58 -10.41 -15.09 11.97
C VAL A 58 -9.86 -13.83 11.30
N ALA A 59 -8.89 -13.16 11.93
CA ALA A 59 -8.25 -11.98 11.35
C ALA A 59 -7.55 -12.30 10.02
N THR A 60 -6.76 -13.39 9.97
CA THR A 60 -6.06 -13.84 8.76
C THR A 60 -7.02 -14.25 7.64
N LEU A 61 -8.12 -14.95 7.98
CA LEU A 61 -9.14 -15.31 6.98
C LEU A 61 -9.85 -14.08 6.40
N ARG A 62 -10.07 -13.05 7.21
CA ARG A 62 -10.59 -11.76 6.70
C ARG A 62 -9.56 -11.05 5.82
N LEU A 63 -8.27 -11.15 6.14
CA LEU A 63 -7.20 -10.52 5.36
C LEU A 63 -7.16 -11.04 3.92
N VAL A 64 -7.44 -12.33 3.71
CA VAL A 64 -7.57 -12.91 2.36
C VAL A 64 -8.91 -12.60 1.69
N GLY A 65 -9.69 -11.66 2.24
CA GLY A 65 -10.96 -11.20 1.70
C GLY A 65 -12.15 -12.13 1.97
N MET A 66 -11.99 -13.17 2.79
CA MET A 66 -13.07 -14.15 3.00
C MET A 66 -14.27 -13.50 3.73
N PRO A 67 -15.50 -13.60 3.18
CA PRO A 67 -16.68 -13.05 3.84
C PRO A 67 -16.94 -13.70 5.20
N LEU A 68 -17.38 -12.91 6.19
CA LEU A 68 -17.60 -13.36 7.58
C LEU A 68 -18.52 -14.59 7.68
N ALA A 69 -19.58 -14.64 6.86
CA ALA A 69 -20.49 -15.78 6.80
C ALA A 69 -19.81 -17.09 6.32
N ARG A 70 -18.78 -16.98 5.48
CA ARG A 70 -17.99 -18.13 5.03
C ARG A 70 -16.94 -18.51 6.06
N ILE A 71 -16.34 -17.52 6.74
CA ILE A 71 -15.41 -17.77 7.86
C ILE A 71 -16.10 -18.59 8.95
N GLU A 72 -17.34 -18.29 9.31
CA GLU A 72 -18.12 -19.07 10.28
C GLU A 72 -18.14 -20.56 9.92
N GLN A 73 -18.46 -20.89 8.66
CA GLN A 73 -18.51 -22.26 8.14
C GLN A 73 -17.14 -22.95 8.16
N VAL A 74 -16.06 -22.20 7.90
CA VAL A 74 -14.68 -22.71 7.96
C VAL A 74 -14.34 -23.13 9.39
N LEU A 75 -14.64 -22.28 10.36
CA LEU A 75 -14.24 -22.48 11.76
C LEU A 75 -14.93 -23.65 12.48
N ASP A 76 -15.98 -24.23 11.88
CA ASP A 76 -16.72 -25.38 12.42
C ASP A 76 -16.14 -26.73 11.96
N GLY A 77 -15.19 -26.73 11.02
CA GLY A 77 -14.57 -27.93 10.46
C GLY A 77 -13.30 -28.40 11.18
N SER A 78 -12.80 -29.58 10.80
CA SER A 78 -11.46 -30.02 11.23
C SER A 78 -10.37 -29.15 10.60
N ARG A 79 -9.12 -29.23 11.09
CA ARG A 79 -7.98 -28.51 10.47
C ARG A 79 -7.79 -28.84 8.98
N ALA A 80 -8.10 -30.07 8.56
CA ALA A 80 -8.05 -30.46 7.16
C ALA A 80 -9.18 -29.80 6.35
N ASP A 81 -10.40 -29.79 6.89
CA ASP A 81 -11.56 -29.14 6.25
C ASP A 81 -11.36 -27.63 6.13
N MET A 82 -10.78 -27.01 7.17
CA MET A 82 -10.41 -25.59 7.17
C MET A 82 -9.44 -25.27 6.03
N ALA A 83 -8.35 -26.04 5.91
CA ALA A 83 -7.37 -25.84 4.85
C ALA A 83 -8.01 -26.01 3.46
N GLN A 84 -8.82 -27.07 3.27
CA GLN A 84 -9.51 -27.30 2.01
C GLN A 84 -10.49 -26.18 1.65
N ALA A 85 -11.24 -25.67 2.64
CA ALA A 85 -12.20 -24.59 2.42
C ALA A 85 -11.51 -23.28 2.05
N VAL A 86 -10.34 -22.99 2.63
CA VAL A 86 -9.51 -21.84 2.25
C VAL A 86 -8.98 -21.99 0.82
N SER A 87 -8.40 -23.14 0.47
CA SER A 87 -7.93 -23.40 -0.90
C SER A 87 -9.06 -23.30 -1.92
N ALA A 88 -10.23 -23.88 -1.63
CA ALA A 88 -11.40 -23.80 -2.51
C ALA A 88 -11.95 -22.38 -2.65
N TYR A 89 -11.90 -21.58 -1.57
CA TYR A 89 -12.25 -20.17 -1.64
C TYR A 89 -11.27 -19.41 -2.56
N TRP A 90 -9.96 -19.66 -2.44
CA TRP A 90 -8.97 -18.99 -3.28
C TRP A 90 -9.14 -19.33 -4.77
N VAL A 91 -9.37 -20.61 -5.11
CA VAL A 91 -9.68 -21.03 -6.49
C VAL A 91 -10.92 -20.30 -7.04
N GLN A 92 -11.95 -20.11 -6.22
CA GLN A 92 -13.14 -19.34 -6.63
C GLN A 92 -12.80 -17.87 -6.87
N VAL A 93 -12.03 -17.24 -5.98
CA VAL A 93 -11.60 -15.84 -6.11
C VAL A 93 -10.79 -15.64 -7.39
N GLU A 94 -9.87 -16.55 -7.71
CA GLU A 94 -9.08 -16.51 -8.94
C GLU A 94 -9.98 -16.63 -10.19
N ALA A 95 -10.95 -17.57 -10.18
CA ALA A 95 -11.89 -17.75 -11.29
C ALA A 95 -12.81 -16.53 -11.49
N ASP A 96 -13.32 -15.96 -10.41
CA ASP A 96 -14.14 -14.74 -10.44
C ASP A 96 -13.33 -13.54 -10.95
N THR A 97 -12.07 -13.43 -10.50
CA THR A 97 -11.16 -12.35 -10.92
C THR A 97 -10.81 -12.48 -12.40
N ALA A 98 -10.52 -13.68 -12.89
CA ALA A 98 -10.28 -13.94 -14.31
C ALA A 98 -11.50 -13.53 -15.17
N THR A 99 -12.71 -13.90 -14.73
CA THR A 99 -13.96 -13.51 -15.41
C THR A 99 -14.15 -12.00 -15.44
N ARG A 100 -13.93 -11.31 -14.31
CA ARG A 100 -14.01 -9.84 -14.23
C ARG A 100 -12.97 -9.17 -15.12
N ARG A 101 -11.75 -9.71 -15.19
CA ARG A 101 -10.68 -9.21 -16.05
C ARG A 101 -11.10 -9.18 -17.52
N ASP A 102 -11.75 -10.24 -17.99
CA ASP A 102 -12.21 -10.34 -19.38
C ASP A 102 -13.32 -9.31 -19.70
N ILE A 103 -14.21 -9.05 -18.73
CA ILE A 103 -15.24 -8.01 -18.84
C ILE A 103 -14.60 -6.61 -18.87
N VAL A 104 -13.66 -6.31 -17.98
CA VAL A 104 -12.95 -5.03 -17.95
C VAL A 104 -12.18 -4.79 -19.24
N ALA A 105 -11.48 -5.82 -19.76
CA ALA A 105 -10.76 -5.72 -21.02
C ALA A 105 -11.70 -5.33 -22.20
N THR A 106 -12.90 -5.91 -22.22
CA THR A 106 -13.93 -5.58 -23.21
C THR A 106 -14.43 -4.14 -23.05
N LEU A 107 -14.66 -3.68 -21.82
CA LEU A 107 -15.12 -2.32 -21.51
C LEU A 107 -14.07 -1.26 -21.87
N VAL A 108 -12.80 -1.49 -21.51
CA VAL A 108 -11.68 -0.60 -21.84
C VAL A 108 -11.51 -0.47 -23.36
N HIS A 109 -11.61 -1.59 -24.09
CA HIS A 109 -11.59 -1.56 -25.55
C HIS A 109 -12.72 -0.72 -26.14
N HIS A 110 -13.91 -0.75 -25.53
CA HIS A 110 -15.05 0.05 -25.97
C HIS A 110 -14.85 1.55 -25.69
N LEU A 111 -14.42 1.91 -24.47
CA LEU A 111 -14.26 3.30 -24.03
C LEU A 111 -13.09 4.02 -24.71
N ARG A 112 -12.02 3.30 -25.09
CA ARG A 112 -10.91 3.88 -25.87
C ARG A 112 -11.29 4.29 -27.30
N ASN A 113 -12.47 3.87 -27.78
CA ASN A 113 -13.01 4.33 -29.07
C ASN A 113 -13.80 5.64 -28.95
N GLU A 114 -13.90 6.24 -27.75
CA GLU A 114 -14.35 7.62 -27.56
C GLU A 114 -13.12 8.49 -27.27
N GLU A 115 -12.70 9.29 -28.25
CA GLU A 115 -11.57 10.23 -28.08
C GLU A 115 -11.96 11.38 -27.13
N PRO A 116 -11.13 11.69 -26.10
CA PRO A 116 -11.21 12.97 -25.42
C PRO A 116 -10.42 14.03 -26.20
N ASP A 117 -11.12 15.12 -26.49
CA ASP A 117 -10.59 16.39 -27.00
C ASP A 117 -9.59 16.98 -25.98
N MET A 118 -8.33 17.14 -26.38
CA MET A 118 -7.25 17.72 -25.57
C MET A 118 -6.69 18.98 -26.24
N THR A 119 -7.17 20.14 -25.79
CA THR A 119 -6.49 21.43 -26.00
C THR A 119 -5.28 21.54 -25.07
N LEU A 120 -4.07 21.47 -25.63
CA LEU A 120 -2.81 21.72 -24.93
C LEU A 120 -2.58 23.23 -24.76
N SER A 121 -2.43 23.69 -23.51
CA SER A 121 -1.91 25.02 -23.19
C SER A 121 -0.42 24.92 -22.90
N THR A 122 0.43 25.41 -23.80
CA THR A 122 1.88 25.38 -23.63
C THR A 122 2.34 26.51 -22.70
N HIS A 123 2.51 26.20 -21.41
CA HIS A 123 3.37 26.96 -20.52
C HIS A 123 4.55 26.06 -20.13
N THR A 124 5.78 26.51 -20.39
CA THR A 124 6.98 25.80 -19.95
C THR A 124 7.21 26.12 -18.48
N LEU A 125 6.91 25.18 -17.58
CA LEU A 125 7.24 25.27 -16.16
C LEU A 125 8.70 24.89 -15.95
N HIS A 126 9.39 25.60 -15.06
CA HIS A 126 10.73 25.28 -14.60
C HIS A 126 10.63 24.49 -13.29
N ALA A 127 11.30 23.33 -13.24
CA ALA A 127 11.33 22.45 -12.08
C ALA A 127 12.63 22.61 -11.28
N THR A 128 12.51 22.85 -9.97
CA THR A 128 13.62 22.83 -9.01
C THR A 128 13.46 21.63 -8.09
N PHE A 129 14.55 20.92 -7.79
CA PHE A 129 14.52 19.63 -7.11
C PHE A 129 15.19 19.67 -5.75
N GLY A 130 14.66 18.89 -4.82
CA GLY A 130 15.30 18.51 -3.57
C GLY A 130 15.11 17.03 -3.33
N THR A 131 16.15 16.34 -2.89
CA THR A 131 16.08 14.88 -2.68
C THR A 131 16.70 14.48 -1.36
N SER A 132 16.12 13.47 -0.74
CA SER A 132 16.76 12.72 0.33
C SER A 132 16.52 11.23 0.10
N HIS A 133 17.60 10.46 0.16
CA HIS A 133 17.61 9.03 -0.15
C HIS A 133 18.63 8.37 0.77
N LEU A 134 18.16 7.83 1.89
CA LEU A 134 19.02 7.28 2.93
C LEU A 134 18.67 5.81 3.20
N ARG A 135 19.72 5.04 3.50
CA ARG A 135 19.59 3.68 4.00
C ARG A 135 19.43 3.76 5.52
N GLY A 136 18.22 3.55 6.01
CA GLY A 136 17.93 3.50 7.45
C GLY A 136 18.42 2.20 8.09
N GLY A 137 17.62 1.63 8.99
CA GLY A 137 17.93 0.44 9.78
C GLY A 137 18.03 -0.88 9.00
N ARG A 138 18.08 -0.84 7.66
CA ARG A 138 18.23 -2.02 6.78
C ARG A 138 19.69 -2.23 6.37
N ASP A 139 20.02 -3.48 6.04
CA ASP A 139 21.37 -3.86 5.58
C ASP A 139 21.67 -3.42 4.14
N ARG A 140 20.62 -3.20 3.33
CA ARG A 140 20.72 -2.85 1.91
C ARG A 140 19.81 -1.67 1.60
N GLN A 141 20.26 -0.81 0.69
CA GLN A 141 19.41 0.22 0.09
C GLN A 141 18.71 -0.39 -1.12
N GLN A 142 17.41 -0.60 -1.02
CA GLN A 142 16.59 -1.19 -2.09
C GLN A 142 15.64 -0.16 -2.73
N ASP A 143 15.56 1.05 -2.18
CA ASP A 143 14.92 2.17 -2.85
C ASP A 143 15.77 2.62 -4.04
N ALA A 144 15.11 3.18 -5.05
CA ALA A 144 15.74 3.93 -6.12
C ALA A 144 14.91 5.16 -6.47
N TYR A 145 15.56 6.16 -7.05
CA TYR A 145 14.86 7.34 -7.59
C TYR A 145 15.49 7.85 -8.87
N VAL A 146 14.68 8.58 -9.64
CA VAL A 146 15.09 9.39 -10.79
C VAL A 146 14.51 10.79 -10.58
N ALA A 147 15.33 11.82 -10.79
CA ALA A 147 14.90 13.22 -10.71
C ALA A 147 15.52 14.01 -11.87
N THR A 148 14.78 14.16 -12.96
CA THR A 148 15.12 15.00 -14.10
C THR A 148 13.96 15.97 -14.39
N PRO A 149 14.18 17.03 -15.18
CA PRO A 149 13.11 17.95 -15.57
C PRO A 149 11.92 17.29 -16.27
N GLU A 150 12.12 16.14 -16.90
CA GLU A 150 11.10 15.40 -17.65
C GLU A 150 10.51 14.22 -16.87
N LEU A 151 11.27 13.63 -15.95
CA LEU A 151 10.88 12.41 -15.23
C LEU A 151 11.29 12.47 -13.76
N VAL A 152 10.31 12.27 -12.89
CA VAL A 152 10.50 12.12 -11.45
C VAL A 152 9.90 10.80 -11.03
N ALA A 153 10.71 9.88 -10.52
CA ALA A 153 10.24 8.55 -10.18
C ALA A 153 10.91 8.02 -8.91
N VAL A 154 10.17 7.18 -8.19
CA VAL A 154 10.67 6.40 -7.07
C VAL A 154 10.21 4.95 -7.22
N ALA A 155 11.04 4.03 -6.74
CA ALA A 155 10.73 2.62 -6.65
C ALA A 155 11.29 2.10 -5.33
N ASP A 156 10.55 1.22 -4.69
CA ASP A 156 10.97 0.48 -3.50
C ASP A 156 11.13 -0.99 -3.90
N GLY A 157 12.33 -1.50 -3.74
CA GLY A 157 12.70 -2.89 -4.01
C GLY A 157 12.59 -3.75 -2.75
N PHE A 158 12.18 -5.00 -2.92
CA PHE A 158 12.12 -5.97 -1.83
C PHE A 158 12.73 -7.31 -2.25
N GLY A 159 13.08 -8.11 -1.24
CA GLY A 159 13.71 -9.41 -1.43
C GLY A 159 15.23 -9.33 -1.40
N ASP A 160 15.88 -10.19 -2.17
CA ASP A 160 17.33 -10.41 -2.11
C ASP A 160 18.15 -9.47 -2.99
N ARG A 161 17.53 -8.78 -3.95
CA ARG A 161 18.20 -7.82 -4.84
C ARG A 161 18.05 -6.37 -4.36
N ASP A 162 19.11 -5.59 -4.50
CA ASP A 162 19.16 -4.15 -4.19
C ASP A 162 19.23 -3.26 -5.45
N ASP A 163 19.40 -3.84 -6.63
CA ASP A 163 19.51 -3.13 -7.91
C ASP A 163 18.23 -3.15 -8.75
N LEU A 164 17.25 -4.00 -8.42
CA LEU A 164 16.04 -4.21 -9.21
C LEU A 164 15.19 -2.94 -9.36
N ALA A 165 15.03 -2.16 -8.28
CA ALA A 165 14.32 -0.89 -8.31
C ALA A 165 14.97 0.11 -9.27
N ALA A 166 16.30 0.24 -9.21
CA ALA A 166 17.05 1.13 -10.09
C ALA A 166 16.98 0.70 -11.56
N MET A 167 17.06 -0.60 -11.82
CA MET A 167 16.93 -1.17 -13.18
C MET A 167 15.53 -0.92 -13.74
N ALA A 168 14.48 -1.13 -12.95
CA ALA A 168 13.10 -0.87 -13.36
C ALA A 168 12.86 0.60 -13.70
N LEU A 169 13.39 1.54 -12.90
CA LEU A 169 13.28 2.98 -13.20
C LEU A 169 14.05 3.39 -14.46
N ALA A 170 15.25 2.84 -14.67
CA ALA A 170 16.01 3.09 -15.90
C ALA A 170 15.31 2.56 -17.15
N ALA A 171 14.74 1.35 -17.07
CA ALA A 171 13.95 0.76 -18.14
C ALA A 171 12.66 1.56 -18.39
N PHE A 172 12.01 2.08 -17.33
CA PHE A 172 10.86 2.97 -17.47
C PHE A 172 11.20 4.24 -18.25
N GLY A 173 12.33 4.87 -17.95
CA GLY A 173 12.76 6.10 -18.64
C GLY A 173 13.01 5.94 -20.15
N THR A 174 13.15 4.71 -20.65
CA THR A 174 13.38 4.44 -22.08
C THR A 174 12.21 3.75 -22.78
N GLY A 175 11.48 2.88 -22.07
CA GLY A 175 10.43 2.03 -22.64
C GLY A 175 9.09 2.11 -21.92
N GLY A 176 8.91 3.07 -21.00
CA GLY A 176 7.71 3.21 -20.18
C GLY A 176 7.44 1.96 -19.33
N LEU A 177 6.17 1.73 -18.99
CA LEU A 177 5.76 0.60 -18.15
C LEU A 177 6.19 -0.76 -18.76
N ASP A 178 6.08 -0.93 -20.07
CA ASP A 178 6.45 -2.18 -20.74
C ASP A 178 7.94 -2.48 -20.60
N GLY A 179 8.80 -1.46 -20.70
CA GLY A 179 10.24 -1.59 -20.46
C GLY A 179 10.54 -2.03 -19.02
N ALA A 180 9.91 -1.36 -18.05
CA ALA A 180 10.09 -1.69 -16.64
C ALA A 180 9.60 -3.10 -16.28
N VAL A 181 8.44 -3.50 -16.82
CA VAL A 181 7.90 -4.86 -16.64
C VAL A 181 8.81 -5.91 -17.26
N ALA A 182 9.36 -5.66 -18.46
CA ALA A 182 10.28 -6.58 -19.12
C ALA A 182 11.56 -6.79 -18.29
N GLU A 183 12.07 -5.74 -17.65
CA GLU A 183 13.25 -5.80 -16.79
C GLU A 183 13.02 -6.71 -15.58
N VAL A 184 11.88 -6.55 -14.89
CA VAL A 184 11.57 -7.37 -13.70
C VAL A 184 11.10 -8.78 -14.08
N ALA A 185 10.52 -8.97 -15.26
CA ALA A 185 10.09 -10.27 -15.75
C ALA A 185 11.24 -11.27 -15.89
N ALA A 186 12.45 -10.80 -16.19
CA ALA A 186 13.64 -11.62 -16.29
C ALA A 186 13.96 -12.37 -14.98
N ASP A 187 13.70 -11.72 -13.84
CA ASP A 187 13.91 -12.30 -12.52
C ASP A 187 12.77 -13.22 -12.08
N ILE A 188 11.52 -12.83 -12.37
CA ILE A 188 10.34 -13.62 -12.03
C ILE A 188 10.36 -14.99 -12.73
N THR A 189 10.92 -15.07 -13.94
CA THR A 189 10.98 -16.31 -14.75
C THR A 189 12.13 -17.24 -14.32
N ALA A 190 13.11 -16.75 -13.55
CA ALA A 190 14.25 -17.55 -13.09
C ALA A 190 13.95 -18.41 -11.83
N GLY A 191 12.79 -18.23 -11.19
CA GLY A 191 12.32 -19.02 -10.04
C GLY A 191 11.41 -20.19 -10.44
N LEU A 192 11.78 -21.42 -10.10
CA LEU A 192 10.83 -22.54 -9.95
C LEU A 192 10.01 -22.36 -8.65
N PRO A 193 8.94 -23.15 -8.44
CA PRO A 193 7.51 -22.84 -8.52
C PRO A 193 6.89 -22.02 -7.35
N ASP A 194 7.65 -21.36 -6.48
CA ASP A 194 7.11 -20.64 -5.32
C ASP A 194 7.59 -19.18 -5.26
N ALA A 195 6.81 -18.27 -5.89
CA ALA A 195 6.93 -16.79 -5.88
C ALA A 195 8.31 -16.18 -6.28
N PRO A 196 8.33 -14.99 -6.89
CA PRO A 196 9.59 -14.29 -7.10
C PRO A 196 10.23 -13.94 -5.76
N THR A 197 11.52 -14.26 -5.59
CA THR A 197 12.29 -13.98 -4.37
C THR A 197 12.64 -12.50 -4.20
N SER A 198 12.42 -11.70 -5.24
CA SER A 198 12.63 -10.24 -5.25
C SER A 198 11.61 -9.56 -6.17
N GLY A 199 11.33 -8.29 -5.91
CA GLY A 199 10.42 -7.49 -6.71
C GLY A 199 10.58 -6.01 -6.41
N THR A 200 9.79 -5.17 -7.08
CA THR A 200 9.84 -3.73 -6.83
C THR A 200 8.51 -3.05 -7.17
N THR A 201 8.25 -1.91 -6.54
CA THR A 201 7.21 -0.96 -6.91
C THR A 201 7.68 -0.03 -8.03
N LEU A 202 6.78 0.77 -8.59
CA LEU A 202 7.11 1.82 -9.55
C LEU A 202 6.11 2.96 -9.42
N THR A 203 6.59 4.16 -9.12
CA THR A 203 5.79 5.38 -9.15
C THR A 203 6.55 6.46 -9.89
N ALA A 204 6.01 6.88 -11.03
CA ALA A 204 6.65 7.83 -11.92
C ALA A 204 5.72 8.98 -12.27
N VAL A 205 6.30 10.17 -12.39
CA VAL A 205 5.69 11.42 -12.84
C VAL A 205 6.46 11.91 -14.05
N VAL A 206 5.83 11.88 -15.22
CA VAL A 206 6.34 12.46 -16.46
C VAL A 206 5.79 13.90 -16.58
N LEU A 207 6.69 14.86 -16.68
CA LEU A 207 6.37 16.29 -16.77
C LEU A 207 6.40 16.73 -18.24
N GLU A 208 5.23 16.99 -18.82
CA GLU A 208 5.08 17.37 -20.23
C GLU A 208 4.14 18.57 -20.37
N GLY A 209 4.67 19.69 -20.88
CA GLY A 209 3.85 20.82 -21.34
C GLY A 209 2.94 21.46 -20.27
N GLY A 210 3.30 21.37 -18.99
CA GLY A 210 2.47 21.83 -17.88
C GLY A 210 1.50 20.77 -17.35
N THR A 211 1.63 19.51 -17.75
CA THR A 211 0.86 18.38 -17.21
C THR A 211 1.81 17.39 -16.55
N ALA A 212 1.44 16.89 -15.36
CA ALA A 212 2.04 15.72 -14.73
C ALA A 212 1.23 14.48 -15.12
N ARG A 213 1.85 13.55 -15.84
CA ARG A 213 1.32 12.20 -16.08
C ARG A 213 1.92 11.24 -15.07
N ILE A 214 1.08 10.53 -14.34
CA ILE A 214 1.48 9.64 -13.24
C ILE A 214 1.21 8.21 -13.65
N THR A 215 2.23 7.36 -13.52
CA THR A 215 2.13 5.90 -13.66
C THR A 215 2.52 5.25 -12.33
N HIS A 216 1.63 4.45 -11.75
CA HIS A 216 1.77 3.96 -10.37
C HIS A 216 1.43 2.47 -10.21
N VAL A 217 2.34 1.74 -9.55
CA VAL A 217 2.22 0.36 -9.09
C VAL A 217 2.95 0.24 -7.75
N GLY A 218 2.28 -0.24 -6.70
CA GLY A 218 2.84 -0.31 -5.35
C GLY A 218 2.23 0.72 -4.41
N ASP A 219 2.98 1.14 -3.40
CA ASP A 219 2.49 1.98 -2.29
C ASP A 219 3.30 3.27 -2.08
N ALA A 220 4.28 3.56 -2.93
CA ALA A 220 4.89 4.88 -2.97
C ALA A 220 3.84 5.95 -3.34
N ARG A 221 3.99 7.14 -2.77
CA ARG A 221 2.96 8.19 -2.83
C ARG A 221 3.44 9.39 -3.62
N VAL A 222 2.59 9.88 -4.52
CA VAL A 222 2.72 11.21 -5.13
C VAL A 222 1.81 12.19 -4.39
N TRP A 223 2.36 13.32 -3.99
CA TRP A 223 1.66 14.40 -3.32
C TRP A 223 1.68 15.66 -4.18
N LEU A 224 0.58 16.40 -4.19
CA LEU A 224 0.47 17.76 -4.73
C LEU A 224 0.18 18.73 -3.60
N VAL A 225 1.03 19.73 -3.48
CA VAL A 225 0.81 20.94 -2.69
C VAL A 225 0.35 22.04 -3.62
N ARG A 226 -0.86 22.55 -3.38
CA ARG A 226 -1.44 23.68 -4.13
C ARG A 226 -2.37 24.45 -3.21
N ASP A 227 -2.30 25.78 -3.29
CA ASP A 227 -3.19 26.69 -2.54
C ASP A 227 -3.24 26.38 -1.03
N GLY A 228 -2.10 25.99 -0.44
CA GLY A 228 -1.98 25.63 0.98
C GLY A 228 -2.60 24.28 1.36
N ALA A 229 -3.01 23.46 0.40
CA ALA A 229 -3.56 22.13 0.62
C ALA A 229 -2.61 21.04 0.11
N LEU A 230 -2.47 19.96 0.89
CA LEU A 230 -1.77 18.75 0.50
C LEU A 230 -2.78 17.70 0.01
N ARG A 231 -2.57 17.14 -1.18
CA ARG A 231 -3.41 16.09 -1.75
C ARG A 231 -2.56 14.94 -2.26
N GLN A 232 -2.88 13.71 -1.83
CA GLN A 232 -2.31 12.50 -2.42
C GLN A 232 -2.93 12.26 -3.81
N LEU A 233 -2.09 11.95 -4.81
CA LEU A 233 -2.51 11.70 -6.19
C LEU A 233 -2.56 10.21 -6.54
N THR A 234 -1.85 9.36 -5.80
CA THR A 234 -1.84 7.90 -5.96
C THR A 234 -2.72 7.23 -4.92
N HIS A 235 -3.10 5.98 -5.17
CA HIS A 235 -3.80 5.13 -4.21
C HIS A 235 -2.93 3.90 -3.91
N ASP A 236 -2.63 3.66 -2.64
CA ASP A 236 -1.69 2.61 -2.25
C ASP A 236 -2.19 1.22 -2.65
N HIS A 237 -1.35 0.45 -3.32
CA HIS A 237 -1.61 -0.96 -3.65
C HIS A 237 -1.22 -1.90 -2.51
N THR A 238 -1.81 -1.67 -1.33
CA THR A 238 -1.64 -2.52 -0.15
C THR A 238 -2.92 -3.29 0.16
N VAL A 239 -2.78 -4.42 0.85
CA VAL A 239 -3.93 -5.18 1.34
C VAL A 239 -4.81 -4.33 2.26
N VAL A 240 -4.21 -3.52 3.14
CA VAL A 240 -4.98 -2.67 4.07
C VAL A 240 -5.72 -1.54 3.36
N ALA A 241 -5.15 -0.95 2.30
CA ALA A 241 -5.84 0.06 1.48
C ALA A 241 -7.09 -0.54 0.82
N ALA A 242 -6.96 -1.73 0.21
CA ALA A 242 -8.09 -2.43 -0.40
C ALA A 242 -9.19 -2.78 0.63
N LEU A 243 -8.81 -3.10 1.87
CA LEU A 243 -9.77 -3.35 2.95
C LEU A 243 -10.47 -2.07 3.43
N ILE A 244 -9.78 -0.93 3.43
CA ILE A 244 -10.40 0.37 3.73
C ILE A 244 -11.44 0.71 2.67
N ASP A 245 -11.09 0.57 1.39
CA ASP A 245 -11.98 0.84 0.27
C ASP A 245 -13.23 -0.05 0.28
N ALA A 246 -13.06 -1.31 0.68
CA ALA A 246 -14.16 -2.25 0.88
C ALA A 246 -15.00 -1.97 2.14
N GLY A 247 -14.65 -0.95 2.94
CA GLY A 247 -15.30 -0.61 4.22
C GLY A 247 -15.05 -1.66 5.32
N GLN A 248 -14.06 -2.52 5.15
CA GLN A 248 -13.75 -3.63 6.05
C GLN A 248 -12.76 -3.27 7.16
N LEU A 249 -11.98 -2.20 6.96
CA LEU A 249 -11.11 -1.55 7.93
C LEU A 249 -11.33 -0.03 7.93
N THR A 250 -11.13 0.60 9.09
CA THR A 250 -10.97 2.06 9.17
C THR A 250 -9.50 2.47 8.96
N VAL A 251 -9.25 3.74 8.63
CA VAL A 251 -7.89 4.29 8.46
C VAL A 251 -7.05 4.10 9.73
N ASP A 252 -7.64 4.36 10.91
CA ASP A 252 -6.94 4.17 12.19
C ASP A 252 -6.61 2.70 12.47
N GLU A 253 -7.50 1.77 12.09
CA GLU A 253 -7.27 0.33 12.23
C GLU A 253 -6.13 -0.15 11.33
N ALA A 254 -6.07 0.33 10.09
CA ALA A 254 -5.03 -0.02 9.13
C ALA A 254 -3.63 0.41 9.59
N ARG A 255 -3.50 1.59 10.22
CA ARG A 255 -2.20 2.12 10.70
C ARG A 255 -1.50 1.20 11.71
N SER A 256 -2.27 0.58 12.59
CA SER A 256 -1.74 -0.34 13.61
C SER A 256 -1.63 -1.80 13.14
N HIS A 257 -1.98 -2.08 11.89
CA HIS A 257 -2.08 -3.44 11.39
C HIS A 257 -0.68 -4.06 11.17
N GLU A 258 -0.53 -5.34 11.55
CA GLU A 258 0.74 -6.08 11.41
C GLU A 258 1.21 -6.15 9.95
N HIS A 259 0.27 -6.30 9.02
CA HIS A 259 0.50 -6.37 7.58
C HIS A 259 0.21 -5.06 6.83
N ARG A 260 0.40 -3.91 7.48
CA ARG A 260 0.09 -2.59 6.89
C ARG A 260 0.89 -2.26 5.62
N ASN A 261 2.10 -2.79 5.48
CA ASN A 261 2.95 -2.62 4.28
C ASN A 261 2.90 -3.85 3.34
N LEU A 262 1.90 -4.73 3.49
CA LEU A 262 1.78 -5.88 2.59
C LEU A 262 1.20 -5.42 1.25
N LEU A 263 2.04 -5.39 0.23
CA LEU A 263 1.66 -5.09 -1.15
C LEU A 263 0.69 -6.13 -1.71
N ASN A 264 -0.35 -5.65 -2.40
CA ASN A 264 -1.23 -6.48 -3.24
C ASN A 264 -0.93 -6.31 -4.75
N ARG A 265 -0.15 -5.28 -5.12
CA ARG A 265 0.34 -5.06 -6.49
C ARG A 265 1.79 -4.58 -6.43
N ALA A 266 2.64 -5.21 -7.23
CA ALA A 266 4.02 -4.82 -7.49
C ALA A 266 4.30 -5.00 -8.99
N LEU A 267 5.46 -4.53 -9.47
CA LEU A 267 5.81 -4.65 -10.89
C LEU A 267 6.00 -6.12 -11.27
N ALA A 268 5.21 -6.60 -12.24
CA ALA A 268 5.23 -7.98 -12.70
C ALA A 268 4.61 -8.09 -14.12
N PRO A 269 4.89 -9.17 -14.88
CA PRO A 269 4.22 -9.43 -16.15
C PRO A 269 2.70 -9.36 -16.06
N GLY A 270 2.09 -8.56 -16.93
CA GLY A 270 0.63 -8.40 -16.98
C GLY A 270 0.03 -7.48 -15.90
N VAL A 271 0.88 -6.79 -15.12
CA VAL A 271 0.42 -5.75 -14.20
C VAL A 271 -0.25 -4.61 -14.97
N VAL A 272 -1.33 -4.08 -14.41
CA VAL A 272 -1.97 -2.85 -14.88
C VAL A 272 -1.60 -1.74 -13.89
N ALA A 273 -0.92 -0.72 -14.39
CA ALA A 273 -0.62 0.47 -13.60
C ALA A 273 -1.85 1.38 -13.49
N ASP A 274 -1.93 2.08 -12.37
CA ASP A 274 -2.84 3.20 -12.23
C ASP A 274 -2.23 4.39 -12.98
N GLU A 275 -3.02 5.00 -13.87
CA GLU A 275 -2.62 6.13 -14.69
C GLU A 275 -3.47 7.36 -14.31
N ALA A 276 -2.82 8.49 -14.06
CA ALA A 276 -3.50 9.75 -13.77
C ALA A 276 -2.81 10.92 -14.48
N ALA A 277 -3.56 11.99 -14.73
CA ALA A 277 -3.01 13.23 -15.27
C ALA A 277 -3.51 14.43 -14.46
N VAL A 278 -2.62 15.38 -14.18
CA VAL A 278 -2.94 16.62 -13.46
C VAL A 278 -2.28 17.80 -14.16
N ASP A 279 -3.07 18.83 -14.46
CA ASP A 279 -2.54 20.11 -14.93
C ASP A 279 -1.79 20.82 -13.80
N LEU A 280 -0.58 21.26 -14.11
CA LEU A 280 0.35 21.93 -13.22
C LEU A 280 0.29 23.45 -13.42
N ARG A 281 0.60 24.17 -12.35
CA ARG A 281 0.58 25.62 -12.27
C ARG A 281 1.88 26.11 -11.64
N PRO A 282 2.35 27.32 -11.99
CA PRO A 282 3.40 27.97 -11.22
C PRO A 282 3.01 28.05 -9.73
N GLY A 283 3.93 27.70 -8.85
CA GLY A 283 3.74 27.61 -7.41
C GLY A 283 3.26 26.24 -6.91
N ASP A 284 2.96 25.29 -7.80
CA ASP A 284 2.73 23.91 -7.38
C ASP A 284 4.02 23.27 -6.87
N ARG A 285 3.87 22.43 -5.84
CA ARG A 285 4.91 21.53 -5.38
C ARG A 285 4.43 20.09 -5.50
N LEU A 286 5.25 19.24 -6.10
CA LEU A 286 5.08 17.79 -6.09
C LEU A 286 6.05 17.17 -5.10
N ALA A 287 5.64 16.09 -4.44
CA ALA A 287 6.54 15.26 -3.66
C ALA A 287 6.28 13.77 -3.92
N LEU A 288 7.33 12.99 -4.11
CA LEU A 288 7.27 11.53 -4.19
C LEU A 288 7.91 10.96 -2.93
N THR A 289 7.25 10.00 -2.28
CA THR A 289 7.75 9.37 -1.04
C THR A 289 7.60 7.86 -1.10
N THR A 290 8.65 7.11 -0.74
CA THR A 290 8.55 5.66 -0.46
C THR A 290 7.88 5.40 0.89
N ASP A 291 7.52 4.14 1.16
CA ASP A 291 6.81 3.73 2.39
C ASP A 291 7.63 4.00 3.65
N GLY A 292 8.95 3.93 3.58
CA GLY A 292 9.86 4.29 4.67
C GLY A 292 9.77 5.73 5.14
N VAL A 293 9.08 6.62 4.39
CA VAL A 293 8.71 7.94 4.86
C VAL A 293 7.33 7.90 5.53
N HIS A 294 6.30 7.55 4.77
CA HIS A 294 4.90 7.75 5.18
C HIS A 294 4.34 6.64 6.09
N SER A 295 5.10 5.57 6.32
CA SER A 295 4.80 4.56 7.34
C SER A 295 5.21 4.98 8.75
N TYR A 296 6.11 5.96 8.88
CA TYR A 296 6.73 6.36 10.16
C TYR A 296 6.54 7.84 10.50
N VAL A 297 6.10 8.65 9.54
CA VAL A 297 5.68 10.04 9.75
C VAL A 297 4.17 10.12 9.55
N ASP A 298 3.43 10.25 10.66
CA ASP A 298 1.96 10.19 10.70
C ASP A 298 1.27 11.31 9.90
N ASP A 299 1.84 12.51 9.88
CA ASP A 299 1.32 13.67 9.16
C ASP A 299 2.46 14.39 8.42
N LEU A 300 2.49 14.22 7.10
CA LEU A 300 3.44 14.89 6.21
C LEU A 300 3.03 16.32 5.85
N ALA A 301 1.79 16.73 6.14
CA ALA A 301 1.30 18.05 5.73
C ALA A 301 2.15 19.20 6.29
N PRO A 302 2.53 19.25 7.58
CA PRO A 302 3.35 20.33 8.11
C PRO A 302 4.73 20.44 7.45
N LEU A 303 5.27 19.32 6.96
CA LEU A 303 6.60 19.25 6.33
C LEU A 303 6.52 19.66 4.87
N LEU A 304 5.58 19.10 4.10
CA LEU A 304 5.45 19.35 2.67
C LEU A 304 4.86 20.74 2.35
N LEU A 305 4.02 21.28 3.24
CA LEU A 305 3.46 22.64 3.15
C LEU A 305 4.43 23.72 3.65
N ALA A 306 5.58 23.36 4.20
CA ALA A 306 6.53 24.33 4.73
C ALA A 306 7.10 25.22 3.61
N ASP A 307 7.23 26.51 3.92
CA ASP A 307 8.01 27.43 3.09
C ASP A 307 9.49 27.02 3.11
N GLY A 308 10.16 27.13 1.97
CA GLY A 308 11.57 26.77 1.82
C GLY A 308 11.87 26.21 0.44
N GLU A 309 13.15 26.07 0.13
CA GLU A 309 13.58 25.44 -1.12
C GLU A 309 13.27 23.93 -1.07
N PRO A 310 13.08 23.26 -2.22
CA PRO A 310 12.80 21.82 -2.27
C PRO A 310 13.75 20.96 -1.43
N GLN A 311 15.05 21.32 -1.38
CA GLN A 311 16.03 20.58 -0.59
C GLN A 311 15.82 20.72 0.92
N ASP A 312 15.47 21.92 1.41
CA ASP A 312 15.18 22.15 2.83
C ASP A 312 14.00 21.29 3.30
N VAL A 313 13.00 21.14 2.42
CA VAL A 313 11.81 20.31 2.64
C VAL A 313 12.18 18.84 2.68
N ALA A 314 12.96 18.37 1.70
CA ALA A 314 13.44 16.98 1.65
C ALA A 314 14.27 16.62 2.90
N ASP A 315 15.16 17.52 3.34
CA ASP A 315 15.97 17.36 4.54
C ASP A 315 15.11 17.33 5.81
N SER A 316 14.07 18.17 5.88
CA SER A 316 13.12 18.19 7.00
C SER A 316 12.29 16.91 7.09
N VAL A 317 11.86 16.36 5.95
CA VAL A 317 11.19 15.06 5.88
C VAL A 317 12.12 13.95 6.35
N ALA A 318 13.37 13.93 5.89
CA ALA A 318 14.35 12.95 6.32
C ALA A 318 14.64 13.03 7.83
N ALA A 319 14.78 14.25 8.37
CA ALA A 319 14.97 14.46 9.80
C ALA A 319 13.79 13.94 10.64
N ALA A 320 12.55 14.06 10.14
CA ALA A 320 11.37 13.51 10.80
C ALA A 320 11.39 11.97 10.82
N VAL A 321 11.81 11.32 9.72
CA VAL A 321 11.96 9.86 9.66
C VAL A 321 13.06 9.37 10.61
N VAL A 322 14.20 10.06 10.66
CA VAL A 322 15.29 9.77 11.61
C VAL A 322 14.81 9.92 13.06
N ALA A 323 14.03 10.96 13.37
CA ALA A 323 13.44 11.15 14.69
C ALA A 323 12.44 10.04 15.07
N ALA A 324 11.79 9.42 14.09
CA ALA A 324 10.92 8.25 14.25
C ALA A 324 11.70 6.92 14.35
N GLY A 325 13.03 6.95 14.22
CA GLY A 325 13.92 5.79 14.38
C GLY A 325 14.35 5.12 13.08
N GLU A 326 13.98 5.66 11.91
CA GLU A 326 14.46 5.22 10.58
C GLU A 326 14.52 3.69 10.35
N PRO A 327 13.46 2.92 10.65
CA PRO A 327 13.51 1.45 10.59
C PRO A 327 13.57 0.89 9.15
N ASP A 328 13.40 1.74 8.14
CA ASP A 328 13.44 1.35 6.73
C ASP A 328 14.34 2.25 5.89
N ASN A 329 14.61 1.80 4.66
CA ASN A 329 15.07 2.70 3.62
C ASN A 329 14.01 3.77 3.36
N HIS A 330 14.43 5.00 3.13
CA HIS A 330 13.47 6.07 2.92
C HIS A 330 13.96 7.05 1.87
N THR A 331 13.04 7.37 0.95
CA THR A 331 13.31 8.23 -0.18
C THR A 331 12.20 9.26 -0.32
N VAL A 332 12.60 10.52 -0.47
CA VAL A 332 11.72 11.64 -0.82
C VAL A 332 12.34 12.45 -1.95
N VAL A 333 11.52 12.79 -2.94
CA VAL A 333 11.87 13.72 -4.02
C VAL A 333 10.84 14.84 -4.03
N VAL A 334 11.28 16.08 -3.85
CA VAL A 334 10.45 17.30 -3.85
C VAL A 334 10.74 18.09 -5.11
N VAL A 335 9.69 18.61 -5.75
CA VAL A 335 9.76 19.34 -7.02
C VAL A 335 8.90 20.58 -6.93
N ASP A 336 9.51 21.76 -7.05
CA ASP A 336 8.80 23.04 -7.14
C ASP A 336 8.73 23.49 -8.58
N LEU A 337 7.53 23.94 -8.98
CA LEU A 337 7.24 24.40 -10.34
C LEU A 337 7.10 25.92 -10.38
N SER A 338 7.84 26.56 -11.28
CA SER A 338 7.85 28.02 -11.48
C SER A 338 7.65 28.43 -12.93
#